data_AF-A0A9P7ERP4-F1
#
_entry.id   AF-A0A9P7ERP4-F1
#
_cell.length_a   1.000
_cell.length_b   1.000
_cell.length_c   1.000
_cell.angle_alpha   90.00
_cell.angle_beta   90.00
_cell.angle_gamma   90.00
#
_symmetry.space_group_name_H-M   'P 1'
#
loop_
_entity.id
_entity.type
_entity.pdbx_description
1 polymer ?
#
loop_
_entity_poly.entity_id
_entity_poly.type
_entity_poly.pdbx_seq_one_letter_code
_entity_poly.pdbx_strand_id
1 'polypeptide(L)'
;MVKYFGYLITQGWLHQKALDLGYPPAQTPEDSRDILSTVPMHVMAAAGVLSYARLRAIKTPKGKYFWCIALACDDPITVGERMSTRPPPEANYKALKEAMGKDGPPHWYRAI
;
A
#
# COMPACT_ATOMS: atom_id res chain seq x y z
N MET A 1 12.74 8.60 12.61
CA MET A 1 11.42 8.83 11.98
C MET A 1 11.45 8.10 10.66
N VAL A 2 10.67 7.03 10.55
CA VAL A 2 10.70 6.12 9.40
C VAL A 2 9.96 6.74 8.22
N LYS A 3 10.45 6.52 7.00
CA LYS A 3 9.76 6.85 5.75
C LYS A 3 9.53 5.60 4.93
N TYR A 4 8.40 5.57 4.25
CA TYR A 4 8.03 4.51 3.33
C TYR A 4 7.93 5.07 1.91
N PHE A 5 8.53 4.36 0.96
CA PHE A 5 8.43 4.64 -0.46
C PHE A 5 7.31 3.79 -1.04
N GLY A 6 6.27 4.40 -1.61
CA GLY A 6 5.14 3.63 -2.12
C GLY A 6 4.02 4.46 -2.70
N TYR A 7 2.85 3.85 -2.84
CA TYR A 7 1.64 4.50 -3.34
C TYR A 7 0.62 4.69 -2.24
N LEU A 8 0.13 5.92 -2.09
CA LEU A 8 -1.01 6.20 -1.21
C LEU A 8 -2.31 5.68 -1.81
N ILE A 9 -3.08 5.03 -0.94
CA ILE A 9 -4.45 4.60 -1.19
C ILE A 9 -5.37 5.24 -0.15
N THR A 10 -6.55 5.61 -0.62
CA THR A 10 -7.63 6.09 0.24
C THR A 10 -8.52 4.92 0.66
N GLN A 11 -9.29 5.10 1.72
CA GLN A 11 -10.31 4.12 2.09
C GLN A 11 -11.36 3.93 0.97
N GLY A 12 -11.74 5.01 0.28
CA GLY A 12 -12.62 4.91 -0.88
C GLY A 12 -12.05 4.06 -2.01
N TRP A 13 -10.75 4.18 -2.31
CA TRP A 13 -10.09 3.31 -3.28
C TRP A 13 -10.10 1.85 -2.85
N LEU A 14 -9.86 1.57 -1.56
CA LEU A 14 -9.92 0.22 -1.01
C LEU A 14 -11.30 -0.39 -1.16
N HIS A 15 -12.35 0.35 -0.82
CA HIS A 15 -13.73 -0.12 -0.92
C HIS A 15 -14.12 -0.37 -2.37
N GLN A 16 -13.77 0.54 -3.29
CA GLN A 16 -14.00 0.31 -4.72
C GLN A 16 -13.27 -0.94 -5.21
N LYS A 17 -11.99 -1.10 -4.85
CA LYS A 17 -11.21 -2.26 -5.26
C LYS A 17 -11.75 -3.57 -4.67
N ALA A 18 -12.35 -3.53 -3.47
CA ALA A 18 -13.05 -4.67 -2.88
C ALA A 18 -14.23 -5.10 -3.75
N LEU A 19 -15.05 -4.14 -4.21
CA LEU A 19 -16.16 -4.42 -5.13
C LEU A 19 -15.68 -5.03 -6.44
N ASP A 20 -14.60 -4.49 -7.03
CA ASP A 20 -13.99 -5.02 -8.25
C ASP A 20 -13.49 -6.47 -8.10
N LEU A 21 -13.13 -6.86 -6.87
CA LEU A 21 -12.70 -8.22 -6.51
C LEU A 21 -13.86 -9.13 -6.08
N GLY A 22 -15.11 -8.64 -6.13
CA GLY A 22 -16.32 -9.41 -5.80
C GLY A 22 -16.69 -9.44 -4.31
N TYR A 23 -16.08 -8.61 -3.47
CA TYR A 23 -16.49 -8.47 -2.08
C TYR A 23 -17.80 -7.68 -1.98
N PRO A 24 -18.67 -7.98 -1.00
CA PRO A 24 -19.85 -7.15 -0.74
C PRO A 24 -19.44 -5.74 -0.27
N PRO A 25 -20.31 -4.72 -0.47
CA PRO A 25 -20.09 -3.41 0.12
C PRO A 25 -19.94 -3.49 1.64
N ALA A 26 -18.96 -2.76 2.19
CA ALA A 26 -18.78 -2.67 3.64
C ALA A 26 -19.99 -2.00 4.29
N GLN A 27 -20.61 -2.67 5.25
CA GLN A 27 -21.75 -2.14 6.02
C GLN A 27 -21.34 -1.83 7.47
N THR A 28 -20.29 -2.48 7.96
CA THR A 28 -19.79 -2.36 9.32
C THR A 28 -18.33 -1.90 9.39
N PRO A 29 -17.88 -1.36 10.54
CA PRO A 29 -16.46 -1.12 10.79
C PRO A 29 -15.60 -2.38 10.65
N GLU A 30 -16.13 -3.54 11.02
CA GLU A 30 -15.49 -4.85 10.90
C GLU A 30 -15.24 -5.20 9.42
N ASP A 31 -16.25 -5.02 8.54
CA ASP A 31 -16.09 -5.24 7.10
C ASP A 31 -14.97 -4.35 6.52
N SER A 32 -14.91 -3.09 6.98
CA SER A 32 -13.88 -2.14 6.55
C SER A 32 -12.47 -2.58 6.99
N ARG A 33 -12.36 -3.18 8.19
CA ARG A 33 -11.11 -3.74 8.71
C ARG A 33 -10.68 -4.99 7.93
N ASP A 34 -11.63 -5.84 7.57
CA ASP A 34 -11.37 -7.04 6.79
C ASP A 34 -10.92 -6.68 5.37
N ILE A 35 -11.59 -5.73 4.72
CA ILE A 35 -11.19 -5.16 3.43
C ILE A 35 -9.78 -4.58 3.51
N LEU A 36 -9.50 -3.79 4.55
CA LEU A 36 -8.20 -3.17 4.74
C LEU A 36 -7.07 -4.21 4.89
N SER A 37 -7.33 -5.34 5.54
CA SER A 37 -6.34 -6.40 5.70
C SER A 37 -6.18 -7.23 4.42
N THR A 38 -7.27 -7.49 3.70
CA THR A 38 -7.30 -8.50 2.63
C THR A 38 -7.03 -7.91 1.26
N VAL A 39 -7.73 -6.84 0.87
CA VAL A 39 -7.66 -6.27 -0.49
C VAL A 39 -6.25 -5.85 -0.89
N PRO A 40 -5.45 -5.17 -0.03
CA PRO A 40 -4.06 -4.87 -0.36
C PRO A 40 -3.22 -6.11 -0.64
N MET A 41 -3.43 -7.21 0.11
CA MET A 41 -2.70 -8.45 -0.12
C MET A 41 -3.01 -9.04 -1.49
N HIS A 42 -4.28 -9.05 -1.90
CA HIS A 42 -4.67 -9.51 -3.24
C HIS A 42 -4.06 -8.65 -4.34
N VAL A 43 -4.08 -7.33 -4.19
CA VAL A 43 -3.47 -6.39 -5.15
C VAL A 43 -1.96 -6.61 -5.23
N MET A 44 -1.27 -6.73 -4.09
CA MET A 44 0.16 -6.98 -4.04
C MET A 44 0.53 -8.36 -4.63
N ALA A 45 -0.30 -9.38 -4.41
CA ALA A 45 -0.11 -10.72 -4.95
C ALA A 45 -0.25 -10.72 -6.49
N ALA A 46 -1.34 -10.15 -7.00
CA ALA A 46 -1.60 -10.04 -8.43
C ALA A 46 -0.52 -9.21 -9.16
N ALA A 47 0.04 -8.20 -8.49
CA ALA A 47 1.13 -7.39 -9.01
C ALA A 47 2.52 -8.02 -8.84
N GLY A 48 2.65 -9.20 -8.22
CA GLY A 48 3.94 -9.87 -8.02
C GLY A 48 4.86 -9.20 -6.98
N VAL A 49 4.32 -8.33 -6.13
CA VAL A 49 5.10 -7.54 -5.16
C VAL A 49 4.91 -7.98 -3.70
N LEU A 50 4.02 -8.95 -3.44
CA LEU A 50 3.65 -9.39 -2.08
C LEU A 50 4.85 -9.78 -1.20
N SER A 51 5.90 -10.36 -1.79
CA SER A 51 7.06 -10.82 -1.03
C SER A 51 7.83 -9.69 -0.34
N TYR A 52 7.81 -8.48 -0.90
CA TYR A 52 8.60 -7.34 -0.44
C TYR A 52 7.78 -6.06 -0.18
N ALA A 53 6.51 -5.99 -0.58
CA ALA A 53 5.65 -4.85 -0.33
C ALA A 53 4.83 -5.01 0.96
N ARG A 54 4.53 -3.90 1.64
CA ARG A 54 3.75 -3.90 2.89
C ARG A 54 2.74 -2.77 2.93
N LEU A 55 1.59 -3.02 3.55
CA LEU A 55 0.66 -1.95 3.88
C LEU A 55 1.13 -1.20 5.13
N ARG A 56 1.22 0.13 5.04
CA ARG A 56 1.65 1.00 6.14
C ARG A 56 0.73 2.18 6.28
N ALA A 57 0.46 2.57 7.52
CA ALA A 57 -0.25 3.79 7.83
C ALA A 57 0.71 4.98 7.79
N ILE A 58 0.28 6.06 7.14
CA ILE A 58 1.05 7.29 6.92
C ILE A 58 0.27 8.46 7.52
N LYS A 59 0.95 9.34 8.25
CA LYS A 59 0.41 10.66 8.63
C LYS A 59 0.97 11.71 7.70
N THR A 60 0.10 12.42 7.00
CA THR A 60 0.53 13.60 6.25
C THR A 60 0.92 14.74 7.21
N PRO A 61 1.74 15.71 6.77
CA PRO A 61 2.06 16.89 7.59
C PRO A 61 0.83 17.66 8.07
N LYS A 62 -0.29 17.55 7.35
CA LYS A 62 -1.59 18.15 7.70
C LYS A 62 -2.40 17.32 8.70
N GLY A 63 -1.84 16.25 9.26
CA GLY A 63 -2.48 15.39 10.26
C GLY A 63 -3.46 14.34 9.70
N LYS A 64 -3.68 14.31 8.39
CA LYS A 64 -4.58 13.32 7.74
C LYS A 64 -3.87 11.98 7.58
N TYR A 65 -4.57 10.90 7.93
CA TYR A 65 -4.11 9.52 7.79
C TYR A 65 -4.42 8.96 6.40
N PHE A 66 -3.45 8.24 5.84
CA PHE A 66 -3.58 7.49 4.60
C PHE A 66 -2.95 6.12 4.77
N TRP A 67 -3.34 5.19 3.90
CA TRP A 67 -2.66 3.92 3.75
C TRP A 67 -1.67 4.00 2.60
N CYS A 68 -0.57 3.27 2.70
CA CYS A 68 0.48 3.20 1.70
C CYS A 68 0.80 1.74 1.41
N ILE A 69 0.76 1.34 0.13
CA ILE A 69 1.43 0.12 -0.31
C ILE A 69 2.91 0.49 -0.48
N ALA A 70 3.70 0.22 0.56
CA ALA A 70 5.10 0.52 0.65
C ALA A 70 5.93 -0.56 -0.06
N LEU A 71 6.88 -0.13 -0.88
CA LEU A 71 7.84 -0.95 -1.64
C LEU A 71 9.25 -0.89 -1.04
N ALA A 72 9.56 0.16 -0.27
CA ALA A 72 10.83 0.33 0.43
C ALA A 72 10.65 1.18 1.71
N CYS A 73 11.62 1.13 2.61
CA CYS A 73 11.61 1.79 3.91
C CYS A 73 13.00 2.36 4.24
N ASP A 74 13.11 3.61 4.70
CA ASP A 74 14.43 4.21 5.01
C ASP A 74 15.05 3.75 6.34
N ASP A 75 14.39 2.85 7.07
CA ASP A 75 14.84 2.30 8.34
C ASP A 75 15.55 0.94 8.17
N PRO A 76 16.87 0.85 8.42
CA PRO A 76 17.61 -0.40 8.33
C PRO A 76 17.24 -1.44 9.40
N ILE A 77 16.51 -1.08 10.45
CA ILE A 77 16.05 -2.03 11.49
C ILE A 77 14.83 -2.81 11.00
N THR A 78 14.06 -2.26 10.04
CA THR A 78 12.92 -2.96 9.42
C THR A 78 13.32 -4.04 8.41
N VAL A 79 14.60 -4.40 8.31
CA VAL A 79 15.09 -5.51 7.46
C VAL A 79 14.43 -6.85 7.81
N GLY A 80 13.95 -7.03 9.05
CA GLY A 80 13.11 -8.17 9.45
C GLY A 80 11.73 -8.24 8.76
N GLU A 81 11.25 -7.14 8.19
CA GLU A 81 9.96 -7.06 7.50
C GLU A 81 10.05 -7.35 5.99
N ARG A 82 11.24 -7.70 5.49
CA ARG A 82 11.57 -7.96 4.07
C ARG A 82 11.39 -6.75 3.14
N MET A 83 11.47 -5.53 3.67
CA MET A 83 11.48 -4.32 2.85
C MET A 83 12.92 -3.87 2.57
N SER A 84 13.18 -3.49 1.33
CA SER A 84 14.45 -2.90 0.91
C SER A 84 14.58 -1.47 1.47
N THR A 85 15.81 -1.03 1.75
CA THR A 85 16.10 0.38 2.05
C THR A 85 16.20 1.25 0.80
N ARG A 86 16.21 0.62 -0.37
CA ARG A 86 16.30 1.29 -1.67
C ARG A 86 15.02 1.08 -2.46
N PRO A 87 14.50 2.13 -3.14
CA PRO A 87 13.41 1.98 -4.10
C PRO A 87 13.74 0.89 -5.13
N PRO A 88 12.83 -0.06 -5.39
CA PRO A 88 13.02 -1.01 -6.47
C PRO A 88 12.95 -0.30 -7.83
N PRO A 89 13.55 -0.86 -8.90
CA PRO A 89 13.36 -0.37 -10.27
C PRO A 89 11.89 -0.42 -10.71
N GLU A 90 11.47 0.47 -11.63
CA GLU A 90 10.07 0.52 -12.09
C GLU A 90 9.57 -0.80 -12.68
N ALA A 91 10.43 -1.54 -13.38
CA ALA A 91 10.09 -2.86 -13.91
C ALA A 91 9.53 -3.82 -12.84
N ASN A 92 9.95 -3.68 -11.58
CA ASN A 92 9.54 -4.58 -10.50
C ASN A 92 8.15 -4.22 -9.94
N TYR A 93 7.72 -2.97 -10.04
CA TYR A 93 6.43 -2.49 -9.51
C TYR A 93 5.48 -1.98 -10.59
N LYS A 94 5.83 -2.12 -11.87
CA LYS A 94 5.02 -1.67 -13.01
C LYS A 94 3.59 -2.25 -12.96
N ALA A 95 3.47 -3.55 -12.69
CA ALA A 95 2.17 -4.21 -12.56
C ALA A 95 1.33 -3.64 -11.40
N LEU A 96 1.98 -3.23 -10.29
CA LEU A 96 1.30 -2.57 -9.18
C LEU A 96 0.78 -1.19 -9.61
N LYS A 97 1.63 -0.38 -10.26
CA LYS A 97 1.26 0.94 -10.78
C LYS A 97 0.03 0.86 -11.69
N GLU A 98 0.03 -0.09 -12.62
CA GLU A 98 -1.07 -0.36 -13.55
C GLU A 98 -2.33 -0.84 -12.80
N ALA A 99 -2.20 -1.81 -11.89
CA ALA A 99 -3.33 -2.33 -11.11
C ALA A 99 -4.01 -1.28 -10.23
N MET A 100 -3.26 -0.24 -9.85
CA MET A 100 -3.73 0.90 -9.05
C MET A 100 -4.24 2.08 -9.90
N GLY A 101 -4.05 2.05 -11.23
CA GLY A 101 -4.40 3.16 -12.12
C GLY A 101 -3.65 4.45 -11.79
N LYS A 102 -2.35 4.36 -11.45
CA LYS A 102 -1.53 5.53 -11.08
C LYS A 102 -0.65 5.96 -12.25
N ASP A 103 -0.72 7.24 -12.62
CA ASP A 103 0.10 7.78 -13.72
C ASP A 103 1.56 8.05 -13.30
N GLY A 104 1.80 8.36 -12.02
CA GLY A 104 3.10 8.79 -11.51
C GLY A 104 3.93 7.69 -10.80
N PRO A 105 5.22 7.98 -10.52
CA PRO A 105 6.05 7.10 -9.69
C PRO A 105 5.58 7.12 -8.21
N PRO A 106 6.01 6.13 -7.41
CA PRO A 106 5.80 6.14 -5.97
C PRO A 106 6.62 7.27 -5.32
N HIS A 107 6.24 7.66 -4.10
CA HIS A 107 6.92 8.73 -3.36
C HIS A 107 7.25 8.30 -1.93
N TRP A 108 8.16 9.04 -1.30
CA TRP A 108 8.50 8.87 0.12
C TRP A 108 7.50 9.60 1.02
N TYR A 109 6.99 8.89 2.03
CA TYR A 109 6.06 9.40 3.02
C TYR A 109 6.55 9.11 4.43
N ARG A 110 6.30 10.03 5.37
CA ARG A 110 6.65 9.84 6.78
C ARG A 110 5.65 8.90 7.47
N ALA A 111 6.16 7.91 8.18
CA ALA A 111 5.36 7.08 9.08
C ALA A 111 4.72 7.93 10.19
N ILE A 112 3.64 7.40 10.78
CA ILE A 112 3.00 7.96 11.98
C ILE A 112 3.99 7.91 13.16
#